data_AF-A0A3A5K9A6-F1
#
_entry.id   AF-A0A3A5K9A6-F1
#
_cell.length_a   1.000
_cell.length_b   1.000
_cell.length_c   1.000
_cell.angle_alpha   90.00
_cell.angle_beta   90.00
_cell.angle_gamma   90.00
#
_symmetry.space_group_name_H-M   'P 1'
#
loop_
_entity.id
_entity.type
_entity.pdbx_description
1 polymer ?
#
loop_
_entity_poly.entity_id
_entity_poly.type
_entity_poly.pdbx_seq_one_letter_code
_entity_poly.pdbx_strand_id
1 'polypeptide(L)'
;MKLTALRLHNVKRFAGQGVAIENIGDGVNVLCAVNEYGKSTFFEALHALFFQPHTGTAEGVRLLRPYSGGNPVVEADITTSEGRYRLTKQFLEASWPSLPTSSGADCWLKRMRPKRLSAN
;
A
#
# COMPACT_ATOMS: atom_id res chain seq x y z
N MET A 1 10.02 -14.45 3.31
CA MET A 1 9.26 -13.34 2.68
C MET A 1 10.05 -12.06 2.90
N LYS A 2 10.26 -11.25 1.85
CA LYS A 2 10.98 -9.98 1.89
C LYS A 2 10.11 -8.86 1.32
N LEU A 3 10.02 -7.73 2.01
CA LEU A 3 9.37 -6.52 1.48
C LEU A 3 10.41 -5.74 0.65
N THR A 4 10.07 -5.35 -0.57
CA THR A 4 10.98 -4.61 -1.48
C THR A 4 10.50 -3.19 -1.76
N ALA A 5 9.19 -2.94 -1.67
CA ALA A 5 8.63 -1.59 -1.77
C ALA A 5 7.30 -1.48 -1.01
N LEU A 6 6.95 -0.27 -0.57
CA LEU A 6 5.68 0.08 0.06
C LEU A 6 5.21 1.45 -0.45
N ARG A 7 4.00 1.52 -0.99
CA ARG A 7 3.39 2.72 -1.59
C ARG A 7 2.05 3.00 -0.92
N LEU A 8 1.84 4.25 -0.56
CA LEU A 8 0.60 4.74 0.05
C LEU A 8 0.02 5.83 -0.83
N HIS A 9 -1.29 5.84 -0.98
CA HIS A 9 -2.00 6.94 -1.62
C HIS A 9 -3.23 7.31 -0.80
N ASN A 10 -3.38 8.61 -0.53
CA ASN A 10 -4.52 9.16 0.20
C ASN A 10 -4.70 8.53 1.60
N VAL A 11 -3.60 8.41 2.35
CA VAL A 11 -3.56 7.80 3.69
C VAL A 11 -3.23 8.86 4.75
N LYS A 12 -4.08 9.01 5.78
CA LYS A 12 -3.90 9.96 6.91
C LYS A 12 -3.44 11.36 6.46
N ARG A 13 -2.19 11.74 6.80
CA ARG A 13 -1.59 13.05 6.50
C ARG A 13 -1.24 13.23 5.02
N PHE A 14 -1.16 12.14 4.26
CA PHE A 14 -0.87 12.13 2.83
C PHE A 14 -2.16 12.22 2.00
N ALA A 15 -3.11 13.05 2.46
CA ALA A 15 -4.37 13.28 1.77
C ALA A 15 -4.11 13.79 0.35
N GLY A 16 -4.67 13.11 -0.65
CA GLY A 16 -4.46 13.45 -2.07
C GLY A 16 -3.01 13.30 -2.57
N GLN A 17 -2.12 12.69 -1.79
CA GLN A 17 -0.71 12.50 -2.16
C GLN A 17 -0.34 11.02 -2.18
N GLY A 18 0.53 10.66 -3.12
CA GLY A 18 1.19 9.37 -3.19
C GLY A 18 2.58 9.46 -2.57
N VAL A 19 2.90 8.57 -1.63
CA VAL A 19 4.23 8.45 -1.04
C VAL A 19 4.70 7.01 -1.13
N ALA A 20 5.98 6.82 -1.44
CA ALA A 20 6.56 5.51 -1.67
C ALA A 20 7.90 5.35 -0.93
N ILE A 21 8.11 4.15 -0.40
CA ILE A 21 9.41 3.65 0.04
C ILE A 21 9.79 2.54 -0.95
N GLU A 22 10.79 2.82 -1.76
CA GLU A 22 11.32 1.89 -2.76
C GLU A 22 12.66 1.30 -2.29
N ASN A 23 13.13 0.26 -2.97
CA ASN A 23 14.47 -0.30 -2.79
C ASN A 23 14.75 -0.81 -1.36
N ILE A 24 13.76 -1.40 -0.70
CA ILE A 24 13.95 -2.06 0.61
C ILE A 24 14.84 -3.30 0.38
N GLY A 25 16.05 -3.23 0.93
CA GLY A 25 17.13 -4.18 0.72
C GLY A 25 17.12 -5.35 1.70
N ASP A 26 18.12 -6.22 1.59
CA ASP A 26 18.36 -7.26 2.60
C ASP A 26 18.93 -6.66 3.89
N GLY A 27 18.74 -7.36 5.01
CA GLY A 27 19.20 -6.91 6.32
C GLY A 27 18.27 -5.88 6.97
N VAL A 28 18.85 -4.95 7.72
CA VAL A 28 18.11 -3.95 8.50
C VAL A 28 17.95 -2.67 7.68
N ASN A 29 16.71 -2.32 7.36
CA ASN A 29 16.38 -1.06 6.67
C ASN A 29 15.94 -0.02 7.71
N VAL A 30 16.55 1.17 7.69
CA VAL A 30 16.23 2.25 8.63
C VAL A 30 15.48 3.36 7.90
N LEU A 31 14.23 3.60 8.28
CA LEU A 31 13.45 4.73 7.76
C LEU A 31 13.74 5.99 8.61
N CYS A 32 14.67 6.81 8.15
CA CYS A 32 15.00 8.11 8.75
C CYS A 32 14.17 9.23 8.12
N ALA A 33 13.37 9.90 8.93
CA ALA A 33 12.67 11.13 8.57
C ALA A 33 12.49 11.98 9.84
N VAL A 34 12.11 13.25 9.70
CA VAL A 34 11.73 14.09 10.84
C VAL A 34 10.55 13.44 11.60
N ASN A 35 10.44 13.71 12.91
CA ASN A 35 9.27 13.27 13.66
C ASN A 35 7.99 13.81 13.03
N GLU A 36 6.91 13.05 13.21
CA GLU A 36 5.59 13.30 12.62
C GLU A 36 5.50 13.14 11.10
N TYR A 37 6.60 13.01 10.35
CA TYR A 37 6.62 12.93 8.88
C TYR A 37 5.85 11.74 8.27
N GLY A 38 5.26 10.88 9.09
CA GLY A 38 4.39 9.77 8.66
C GLY A 38 5.05 8.40 8.72
N LYS A 39 6.19 8.25 9.41
CA LYS A 39 6.84 6.94 9.62
C LYS A 39 5.88 5.91 10.21
N SER A 40 5.19 6.27 11.30
CA SER A 40 4.17 5.40 11.91
C SER A 40 3.02 5.08 10.96
N THR A 41 2.65 6.02 10.07
CA THR A 41 1.63 5.81 9.04
C THR A 41 2.03 4.69 8.06
N PHE A 42 3.30 4.60 7.67
CA PHE A 42 3.78 3.50 6.84
C PHE A 42 3.66 2.14 7.54
N PHE A 43 4.03 2.06 8.82
CA PHE A 43 3.90 0.81 9.59
C PHE A 43 2.44 0.38 9.77
N GLU A 44 1.56 1.33 10.09
CA GLU A 44 0.12 1.04 10.23
C GLU A 44 -0.50 0.59 8.90
N ALA A 45 -0.15 1.24 7.79
CA ALA A 45 -0.62 0.86 6.47
C ALA A 45 -0.13 -0.54 6.05
N LEU A 46 1.15 -0.86 6.31
CA LEU A 46 1.71 -2.18 6.07
C LEU A 46 0.97 -3.25 6.90
N HIS A 47 0.72 -2.97 8.18
CA HIS A 47 -0.02 -3.88 9.05
C HIS A 47 -1.46 -4.09 8.55
N ALA A 48 -2.14 -3.02 8.13
CA ALA A 48 -3.48 -3.11 7.58
C ALA A 48 -3.53 -3.87 6.24
N LEU A 49 -2.49 -3.75 5.41
CA LEU A 49 -2.39 -4.45 4.13
C LEU A 49 -2.49 -5.96 4.34
N PHE A 50 -1.73 -6.50 5.31
CA PHE A 50 -1.69 -7.93 5.58
C PHE A 50 -2.83 -8.44 6.47
N PHE A 51 -3.20 -7.69 7.52
CA PHE A 51 -4.01 -8.25 8.62
C PHE A 51 -5.44 -7.73 8.74
N GLN A 52 -5.78 -6.61 8.10
CA GLN A 52 -7.11 -6.01 8.26
C GLN A 52 -8.01 -6.34 7.07
N PRO A 53 -9.31 -6.67 7.23
CA PRO A 53 -10.19 -6.81 6.07
C PRO A 53 -10.41 -5.46 5.38
N HIS A 54 -10.55 -5.45 4.05
CA HIS A 54 -10.74 -4.21 3.26
C HIS A 54 -12.12 -3.55 3.46
N THR A 55 -13.13 -4.36 3.80
CA THR A 55 -14.51 -3.93 4.12
C THR A 55 -14.71 -3.62 5.60
N GLY A 56 -13.69 -3.86 6.44
CA GLY A 56 -13.85 -3.74 7.88
C GLY A 56 -14.07 -2.28 8.30
N THR A 57 -15.09 -2.06 9.13
CA THR A 57 -15.22 -0.86 9.98
C THR A 57 -14.22 -0.89 11.16
N ALA A 58 -13.33 -1.88 11.19
CA ALA A 58 -12.28 -2.03 12.18
C ALA A 58 -11.49 -0.73 12.33
N GLU A 59 -11.22 -0.35 13.58
CA GLU A 59 -10.47 0.85 13.96
C GLU A 59 -9.25 1.08 13.07
N GLY A 60 -8.50 0.02 12.74
CA GLY A 60 -7.32 0.10 11.86
C GLY A 60 -7.60 0.66 10.47
N VAL A 61 -8.76 0.36 9.86
CA VAL A 61 -9.16 0.90 8.55
C VAL A 61 -9.63 2.35 8.66
N ARG A 62 -10.38 2.68 9.73
CA ARG A 62 -10.83 4.07 9.98
C ARG A 62 -9.65 4.99 10.27
N LEU A 63 -8.64 4.50 10.97
CA LEU A 63 -7.42 5.24 11.26
C LEU A 63 -6.62 5.57 9.99
N LEU A 64 -6.66 4.74 8.95
CA LEU A 64 -5.98 5.07 7.68
C LEU A 64 -6.67 6.17 6.88
N ARG A 65 -7.94 6.46 7.18
CA ARG A 65 -8.72 7.45 6.43
C ARG A 65 -8.15 8.85 6.69
N PRO A 66 -7.85 9.62 5.63
CA PRO A 66 -7.47 11.01 5.77
C PRO A 66 -8.65 11.85 6.29
N TYR A 67 -8.36 12.93 7.02
CA TYR A 67 -9.38 13.83 7.57
C TYR A 67 -10.22 14.51 6.47
N SER A 68 -9.64 14.74 5.29
CA SER A 68 -10.32 15.28 4.11
C SER A 68 -11.29 14.29 3.44
N GLY A 69 -11.30 13.02 3.89
CA GLY A 69 -12.07 11.96 3.25
C GLY A 69 -11.41 11.37 2.01
N GLY A 70 -12.07 10.37 1.41
CA GLY A 70 -11.56 9.56 0.31
C GLY A 70 -11.10 8.17 0.74
N ASN A 71 -10.61 7.42 -0.24
CA ASN A 71 -10.36 5.98 -0.11
C ASN A 71 -8.85 5.72 -0.06
N PRO A 72 -8.31 5.25 1.07
CA PRO A 72 -6.88 4.96 1.18
C PRO A 72 -6.51 3.74 0.36
N VAL A 73 -5.39 3.84 -0.37
CA VAL A 73 -4.81 2.75 -1.16
C VAL A 73 -3.42 2.45 -0.61
N VAL A 74 -3.14 1.17 -0.41
CA VAL A 74 -1.85 0.68 0.06
C VAL A 74 -1.37 -0.41 -0.89
N GLU A 75 -0.11 -0.30 -1.32
CA GLU A 75 0.55 -1.28 -2.17
C GLU A 75 1.87 -1.72 -1.57
N ALA A 76 2.20 -3.01 -1.68
CA ALA A 76 3.49 -3.53 -1.29
C ALA A 76 4.02 -4.51 -2.34
N ASP A 77 5.33 -4.41 -2.62
CA ASP A 77 6.04 -5.40 -3.39
C ASP A 77 6.76 -6.35 -2.43
N ILE A 78 6.50 -7.64 -2.58
CA ILE A 78 7.08 -8.69 -1.75
C ILE A 78 7.78 -9.73 -2.62
N THR A 79 8.85 -10.31 -2.09
CA THR A 79 9.54 -11.47 -2.67
C THR A 79 9.36 -12.66 -1.72
N THR A 80 8.88 -13.78 -2.26
CA THR A 80 8.81 -15.08 -1.59
C THR A 80 9.63 -16.11 -2.38
N SER A 81 9.74 -17.34 -1.87
CA SER A 81 10.39 -18.45 -2.57
C SER A 81 9.73 -18.79 -3.91
N GLU A 82 8.45 -18.45 -4.08
CA GLU A 82 7.67 -18.76 -5.29
C GLU A 82 7.75 -17.65 -6.36
N GLY A 83 8.21 -16.46 -5.95
CA GLY A 83 8.44 -15.34 -6.84
C GLY A 83 8.22 -13.98 -6.20
N ARG A 84 8.13 -12.97 -7.05
CA ARG A 84 7.87 -11.58 -6.67
C ARG A 84 6.40 -11.27 -6.89
N TYR A 85 5.76 -10.62 -5.92
CA TYR A 85 4.34 -10.31 -5.94
C TYR A 85 4.09 -8.86 -5.58
N ARG A 86 3.16 -8.23 -6.28
CA ARG A 86 2.57 -6.96 -5.87
C ARG A 86 1.23 -7.21 -5.19
N LEU A 87 1.09 -6.68 -3.98
CA LEU A 87 -0.16 -6.67 -3.21
C LEU A 87 -0.71 -5.25 -3.23
N THR A 88 -1.91 -5.07 -3.77
CA THR A 88 -2.61 -3.78 -3.76
C THR A 88 -3.92 -3.95 -3.02
N LYS A 89 -4.22 -3.00 -2.14
CA LYS A 89 -5.45 -2.99 -1.36
C LYS A 89 -5.99 -1.59 -1.21
N GLN A 90 -7.20 -1.42 -1.70
CA GLN A 90 -8.00 -0.25 -1.44
C GLN A 90 -8.90 -0.54 -0.24
N PHE A 91 -8.92 0.39 0.69
CA PHE A 91 -9.77 0.35 1.86
C PHE A 91 -10.97 1.28 1.66
N LEU A 92 -12.11 0.90 2.24
CA LEU A 92 -13.39 1.60 2.11
C LEU A 92 -13.94 1.54 0.67
N GLU A 93 -15.26 1.67 0.54
CA GLU A 93 -15.96 1.51 -0.73
C GLU A 93 -15.81 2.80 -1.57
N ALA A 94 -15.14 2.68 -2.72
CA ALA A 94 -14.92 3.76 -3.67
C ALA A 94 -15.70 3.50 -4.97
N SER A 95 -16.54 4.46 -5.39
CA SER A 95 -16.83 4.65 -6.82
C SER A 95 -15.53 5.12 -7.49
N TRP A 96 -15.02 4.32 -8.43
CA TRP A 96 -13.62 4.31 -8.90
C TRP A 96 -13.21 5.58 -9.67
N PRO A 97 -12.18 6.33 -9.24
CA PRO A 97 -11.46 7.27 -10.09
C PRO A 97 -10.19 6.59 -10.64
N SER A 98 -10.01 6.61 -11.95
CA SER A 98 -8.87 6.03 -12.65
C SER A 98 -7.55 6.70 -12.25
N LEU A 99 -6.65 5.97 -11.60
CA LEU A 99 -5.25 6.39 -11.42
C LEU A 99 -4.47 6.25 -12.73
N PRO A 100 -3.50 7.15 -13.01
CA PRO A 100 -2.66 7.06 -14.21
C PRO A 100 -1.83 5.77 -14.18
N THR A 101 -2.12 4.89 -15.13
CA THR A 101 -1.45 3.60 -15.31
C THR A 101 -0.13 3.86 -16.03
N SER A 102 1.01 3.80 -15.34
CA SER A 102 2.29 3.69 -16.04
C SER A 102 2.50 2.22 -16.43
N SER A 103 2.28 1.95 -17.73
CA SER A 103 2.78 0.79 -18.46
C SER A 103 2.26 -0.61 -18.02
N GLY A 104 1.34 -1.16 -18.82
CA GLY A 104 1.23 -2.60 -19.02
C GLY A 104 0.08 -3.27 -18.27
N ALA A 105 -1.08 -3.30 -18.94
CA ALA A 105 -2.22 -4.20 -18.82
C ALA A 105 -2.36 -5.04 -17.53
N ASP A 106 -3.44 -4.78 -16.79
CA ASP A 106 -4.49 -5.78 -16.56
C ASP A 106 -5.65 -5.14 -15.79
N CYS A 107 -6.86 -5.28 -16.30
CA CYS A 107 -8.09 -4.78 -15.69
C CYS A 107 -8.31 -5.40 -14.29
N TRP A 108 -8.44 -4.51 -13.32
CA TRP A 108 -8.42 -4.78 -11.88
C TRP A 108 -9.81 -5.19 -11.37
N LEU A 109 -9.98 -6.45 -10.96
CA LEU A 109 -11.24 -6.96 -10.39
C LEU A 109 -11.00 -7.60 -9.01
N LYS A 110 -11.52 -6.91 -7.98
CA LYS A 110 -12.01 -7.33 -6.63
C LYS A 110 -11.24 -8.34 -5.75
N ARG A 111 -10.07 -8.82 -6.12
CA ARG A 111 -9.41 -9.90 -5.37
C ARG A 111 -7.96 -9.50 -5.10
N MET A 112 -7.49 -9.70 -3.86
CA MET A 112 -6.06 -9.82 -3.58
C MET A 112 -5.51 -10.83 -4.61
N ARG A 113 -4.90 -10.32 -5.67
CA ARG A 113 -4.24 -11.11 -6.70
C ARG A 113 -2.78 -10.74 -6.59
N PRO A 114 -1.94 -11.65 -6.08
CA PRO A 114 -0.51 -11.50 -6.18
C PRO A 114 -0.16 -11.39 -7.67
N LYS A 115 0.12 -10.19 -8.19
CA LYS A 115 0.62 -10.06 -9.58
C LYS A 115 2.07 -10.48 -9.56
N ARG A 116 2.39 -11.60 -10.21
CA ARG A 116 3.79 -12.06 -10.32
C ARG A 116 4.55 -11.01 -11.14
N LEU A 117 5.52 -10.35 -10.53
CA LEU A 117 6.37 -9.41 -11.26
C LEU A 117 7.29 -10.24 -12.16
N SER A 118 7.22 -10.03 -13.49
CA SER A 118 8.16 -10.64 -14.43
C SER A 118 9.57 -10.14 -14.11
N ALA A 119 10.55 -11.05 -14.11
CA ALA A 119 11.94 -10.66 -14.08
C ALA A 119 12.26 -9.94 -15.39
N ASN A 120 12.59 -8.66 -15.31
CA ASN A 120 13.45 -8.02 -16.31
C ASN A 120 14.89 -8.45 -16.05
#